data_AF-A0A7J6SIE6-F1
#
_entry.id   AF-A0A7J6SIE6-F1
#
_cell.length_a   1.000
_cell.length_b   1.000
_cell.length_c   1.000
_cell.angle_alpha   90.00
_cell.angle_beta   90.00
_cell.angle_gamma   90.00
#
_symmetry.space_group_name_H-M   'P 1'
#
loop_
_entity.id
_entity.type
_entity.pdbx_description
1 polymer ?
#
loop_
_entity_poly.entity_id
_entity_poly.type
_entity_poly.pdbx_seq_one_letter_code
_entity_poly.pdbx_strand_id
1 'polypeptide(L)'
;MRVDVGDTSLVAIAVHLSAGEGGAEMRRRQYYRILDNIRLNSMHCFESTVMFAFGDWNARSEVAFDETTDELVCGSRVPQCCTLWEPPLGFKPTYKTITGTEGQQYSAKRVPSWCDRILCRASFPQALIPEEYRSVPEVDTSDHSPVVGVYKLRVTGVL
;
A
#
# COMPACT_ATOMS: atom_id res chain seq x y z
N MET A 1 12.68 -3.51 6.03
CA MET A 1 13.83 -4.38 5.68
C MET A 1 14.48 -3.91 4.40
N ARG A 2 15.76 -4.25 4.19
CA ARG A 2 16.48 -4.06 2.93
C ARG A 2 17.10 -5.37 2.49
N VAL A 3 17.07 -5.65 1.20
CA VAL A 3 17.71 -6.81 0.57
C VAL A 3 18.46 -6.32 -0.66
N ASP A 4 19.70 -6.76 -0.84
CA ASP A 4 20.51 -6.47 -2.02
C ASP A 4 20.76 -7.78 -2.78
N VAL A 5 20.56 -7.78 -4.09
CA VAL A 5 20.83 -8.91 -4.99
C VAL A 5 21.61 -8.39 -6.20
N GLY A 6 22.88 -8.77 -6.33
CA GLY A 6 23.79 -8.11 -7.27
C GLY A 6 23.84 -6.61 -6.99
N ASP A 7 23.59 -5.80 -8.02
CA ASP A 7 23.51 -4.33 -7.92
C ASP A 7 22.08 -3.83 -7.65
N THR A 8 21.11 -4.72 -7.47
CA THR A 8 19.70 -4.38 -7.26
C THR A 8 19.39 -4.32 -5.78
N SER A 9 18.96 -3.14 -5.31
CA SER A 9 18.55 -2.93 -3.93
C SER A 9 17.03 -2.86 -3.81
N LEU A 10 16.47 -3.65 -2.89
CA LEU A 10 15.06 -3.70 -2.52
C LEU A 10 14.88 -3.16 -1.11
N VAL A 11 14.00 -2.18 -0.96
CA VAL A 11 13.55 -1.69 0.34
C VAL A 11 12.07 -2.02 0.55
N ALA A 12 11.72 -2.51 1.73
CA ALA A 12 10.35 -2.85 2.10
C ALA A 12 10.02 -2.24 3.47
N ILE A 13 8.98 -1.41 3.51
CA ILE A 13 8.56 -0.64 4.68
C ILE A 13 7.12 -1.02 5.02
N ALA A 14 6.93 -1.61 6.20
CA ALA A 14 5.60 -1.82 6.74
C ALA A 14 5.11 -0.55 7.46
N VAL A 15 3.88 -0.12 7.21
CA VAL A 15 3.26 1.05 7.83
C VAL A 15 1.95 0.69 8.51
N HIS A 16 1.64 1.43 9.58
CA HIS A 16 0.32 1.49 10.19
C HIS A 16 0.05 2.97 10.50
N LEU A 17 -0.77 3.64 9.70
CA LEU A 17 -1.01 5.07 9.82
C LEU A 17 -2.25 5.37 10.68
N SER A 18 -2.41 6.63 11.08
CA SER A 18 -3.51 7.07 11.93
C SER A 18 -4.89 6.74 11.34
N ALA A 19 -5.69 6.05 12.14
CA ALA A 19 -7.07 5.71 11.83
C ALA A 19 -8.03 6.93 11.89
N GLY A 20 -9.25 6.73 11.36
CA GLY A 20 -10.36 7.68 11.46
C GLY A 20 -10.71 8.41 10.15
N GLU A 21 -11.99 8.67 9.95
CA GLU A 21 -12.56 9.23 8.70
C GLU A 21 -12.11 10.68 8.44
N GLY A 22 -11.75 11.46 9.47
CA GLY A 22 -11.15 12.80 9.34
C GLY A 22 -9.62 12.84 9.39
N GLY A 23 -8.95 11.68 9.39
CA GLY A 23 -7.51 11.56 9.67
C GLY A 23 -6.58 11.81 8.48
N ALA A 24 -7.08 12.22 7.31
CA ALA A 24 -6.32 12.24 6.06
C ALA A 24 -5.06 13.13 6.12
N GLU A 25 -5.18 14.31 6.72
CA GLU A 25 -4.04 15.24 6.87
C GLU A 25 -2.96 14.67 7.80
N MET A 26 -3.38 14.01 8.89
CA MET A 26 -2.46 13.34 9.81
C MET A 26 -1.75 12.15 9.15
N ARG A 27 -2.50 11.28 8.44
CA ARG A 27 -1.92 10.16 7.68
C ARG A 27 -0.90 10.64 6.67
N ARG A 28 -1.23 11.67 5.90
CA ARG A 28 -0.33 12.29 4.93
C ARG A 28 0.96 12.80 5.59
N ARG A 29 0.83 13.48 6.74
CA ARG A 29 1.99 13.97 7.51
C ARG A 29 2.86 12.82 8.02
N GLN A 30 2.26 11.76 8.54
CA GLN A 30 2.98 10.57 9.01
C GLN A 30 3.72 9.88 7.86
N TYR A 31 3.05 9.67 6.74
CA TYR A 31 3.63 9.09 5.54
C TYR A 31 4.86 9.89 5.06
N TYR A 32 4.74 11.22 4.90
CA TYR A 32 5.87 12.05 4.49
C TYR A 32 7.02 11.97 5.48
N ARG A 33 6.73 12.07 6.78
CA ARG A 33 7.76 11.95 7.80
C ARG A 33 8.49 10.61 7.74
N ILE A 34 7.78 9.51 7.48
CA ILE A 34 8.41 8.20 7.32
C ILE A 34 9.32 8.20 6.10
N LEU A 35 8.80 8.61 4.93
CA LEU A 35 9.55 8.55 3.69
C LEU A 35 10.75 9.50 3.63
N ASP A 36 10.69 10.66 4.28
CA ASP A 36 11.78 11.65 4.31
C ASP A 36 12.93 11.24 5.23
N ASN A 37 12.69 10.32 6.18
CA ASN A 37 13.64 10.04 7.26
C ASN A 37 14.12 8.59 7.28
N ILE A 38 13.39 7.65 6.67
CA ILE A 38 13.73 6.24 6.79
C ILE A 38 15.01 5.91 6.01
N ARG A 39 15.99 5.40 6.76
CA ARG A 39 17.27 4.93 6.23
C ARG A 39 17.50 3.49 6.65
N LEU A 40 17.97 2.67 5.70
CA LEU A 40 18.27 1.26 5.91
C LEU A 40 19.71 1.00 5.48
N ASN A 41 20.58 0.71 6.46
CA ASN A 41 22.04 0.66 6.27
C ASN A 41 22.57 1.97 5.65
N SER A 42 22.20 3.10 6.27
CA SER A 42 22.53 4.48 5.86
C SER A 42 21.94 4.98 4.53
N MET A 43 21.49 4.08 3.67
CA MET A 43 20.81 4.40 2.40
C MET A 43 19.39 4.91 2.67
N HIS A 44 19.02 6.01 2.02
CA HIS A 44 17.65 6.52 2.03
C HIS A 44 16.72 5.62 1.21
N CYS A 45 15.44 5.44 1.57
CA CYS A 45 14.56 4.52 0.82
C CYS A 45 14.45 4.87 -0.68
N PHE A 46 14.46 6.16 -1.04
CA PHE A 46 14.44 6.61 -2.44
C PHE A 46 15.76 6.40 -3.21
N GLU A 47 16.85 6.04 -2.54
CA GLU A 47 18.11 5.65 -3.20
C GLU A 47 18.08 4.18 -3.67
N SER A 48 17.12 3.39 -3.23
CA SER A 48 16.98 1.98 -3.65
C SER A 48 16.48 1.84 -5.10
N THR A 49 16.82 0.72 -5.73
CA THR A 49 16.35 0.35 -7.07
C THR A 49 14.84 0.14 -7.08
N VAL A 50 14.34 -0.58 -6.07
CA VAL A 50 12.91 -0.83 -5.86
C VAL A 50 12.56 -0.60 -4.40
N MET A 51 11.44 0.06 -4.15
CA MET A 51 10.88 0.15 -2.80
C MET A 51 9.40 -0.21 -2.77
N PHE A 52 8.99 -0.82 -1.65
CA PHE A 52 7.61 -1.07 -1.28
C PHE A 52 7.30 -0.38 0.04
N ALA A 53 6.15 0.27 0.12
CA ALA A 53 5.53 0.73 1.35
C ALA A 53 4.15 0.07 1.45
N PHE A 54 3.94 -0.77 2.48
CA PHE A 54 2.76 -1.61 2.58
C PHE A 54 2.21 -1.72 4.00
N GLY A 55 0.96 -2.13 4.14
CA GLY A 55 0.32 -2.35 5.44
C GLY A 55 -1.01 -1.61 5.55
N ASP A 56 -1.39 -1.25 6.77
CA ASP A 56 -2.61 -0.50 7.05
C ASP A 56 -2.33 1.00 6.90
N TRP A 57 -2.59 1.51 5.70
CA TRP A 57 -2.52 2.94 5.41
C TRP A 57 -3.67 3.72 6.03
N ASN A 58 -4.72 3.03 6.49
CA ASN A 58 -5.94 3.61 7.04
C ASN A 58 -6.64 4.60 6.11
N ALA A 59 -6.34 4.54 4.80
CA ALA A 59 -6.98 5.35 3.76
C ALA A 59 -8.48 5.06 3.73
N ARG A 60 -9.28 6.12 3.56
CA ARG A 60 -10.75 6.04 3.65
C ARG A 60 -11.39 6.42 2.33
N SER A 61 -12.54 5.78 2.06
CA SER A 61 -13.45 6.16 0.98
C SER A 61 -14.56 7.03 1.55
N GLU A 62 -14.96 8.07 0.82
CA GLU A 62 -16.15 8.86 1.19
C GLU A 62 -17.43 8.08 0.87
N VAL A 63 -17.42 7.31 -0.21
CA VAL A 63 -18.55 6.48 -0.66
C VAL A 63 -18.14 5.02 -0.70
N ALA A 64 -18.98 4.16 -0.12
CA ALA A 64 -18.75 2.73 -0.07
C ALA A 64 -18.63 2.14 -1.49
N PHE A 65 -17.60 1.32 -1.71
CA PHE A 65 -17.37 0.62 -2.99
C PHE A 65 -17.10 1.54 -4.19
N ASP A 66 -16.83 2.81 -3.96
CA ASP A 66 -16.43 3.76 -5.00
C ASP A 66 -14.96 4.17 -4.81
N GLU A 67 -14.07 3.53 -5.58
CA GLU A 67 -12.63 3.80 -5.54
C GLU A 67 -12.28 5.23 -5.95
N THR A 68 -13.14 5.93 -6.69
CA THR A 68 -12.87 7.31 -7.12
C THR A 68 -12.92 8.29 -5.95
N THR A 69 -13.57 7.87 -4.86
CA THR A 69 -13.66 8.62 -3.60
C THR A 69 -12.63 8.16 -2.56
N ASP A 70 -11.76 7.20 -2.90
CA ASP A 70 -10.70 6.74 -2.01
C ASP A 70 -9.63 7.82 -1.84
N GLU A 71 -9.20 8.04 -0.59
CA GLU A 71 -8.23 9.07 -0.23
C GLU A 71 -6.90 8.96 -0.98
N LEU A 72 -6.40 7.75 -1.23
CA LEU A 72 -5.12 7.56 -1.93
C LEU A 72 -5.30 7.61 -3.45
N VAL A 73 -6.41 7.12 -3.98
CA VAL A 73 -6.74 7.22 -5.41
C VAL A 73 -7.03 8.68 -5.80
N CYS A 74 -7.92 9.36 -5.09
CA CYS A 74 -8.24 10.78 -5.29
C CYS A 74 -7.05 11.68 -4.93
N GLY A 75 -6.31 11.30 -3.88
CA GLY A 75 -5.07 11.94 -3.43
C GLY A 75 -3.88 11.81 -4.38
N SER A 76 -3.98 11.04 -5.48
CA SER A 76 -2.99 11.03 -6.56
C SER A 76 -2.79 12.39 -7.25
N ARG A 77 -3.63 13.39 -6.93
CA ARG A 77 -3.41 14.82 -7.26
C ARG A 77 -2.45 15.56 -6.31
N VAL A 78 -1.86 14.87 -5.32
CA VAL A 78 -0.88 15.46 -4.40
C VAL A 78 0.53 15.41 -5.03
N PRO A 79 1.19 16.57 -5.29
CA PRO A 79 2.42 16.66 -6.09
C PRO A 79 3.66 15.90 -5.59
N GLN A 80 3.64 15.34 -4.37
CA GLN A 80 4.77 14.59 -3.77
C GLN A 80 4.47 13.11 -3.48
N CYS A 81 3.19 12.70 -3.56
CA CYS A 81 2.84 11.28 -3.67
C CYS A 81 3.29 10.69 -5.02
N CYS A 82 3.57 11.54 -6.01
CA CYS A 82 3.97 11.16 -7.38
C CYS A 82 5.25 10.29 -7.48
N THR A 83 5.93 10.01 -6.36
CA THR A 83 7.09 9.10 -6.33
C THR A 83 6.71 7.64 -6.16
N LEU A 84 5.57 7.35 -5.53
CA LEU A 84 5.04 5.99 -5.38
C LEU A 84 3.82 5.79 -6.27
N TRP A 85 3.62 4.57 -6.73
CA TRP A 85 2.48 4.13 -7.52
C TRP A 85 1.94 2.81 -6.97
N GLU A 86 0.70 2.47 -7.27
CA GLU A 86 0.12 1.16 -6.99
C GLU A 86 -0.63 0.65 -8.23
N PRO A 87 -0.80 -0.67 -8.39
CA PRO A 87 -1.69 -1.22 -9.42
C PRO A 87 -3.16 -0.83 -9.14
N PRO A 88 -4.04 -0.84 -10.15
CA PRO A 88 -5.47 -0.57 -9.96
C PRO A 88 -6.12 -1.47 -8.90
N LEU A 89 -7.08 -0.92 -8.15
CA LEU A 89 -7.83 -1.68 -7.15
C LEU A 89 -8.82 -2.62 -7.85
N GLY A 90 -8.40 -3.86 -8.10
CA GLY A 90 -9.22 -4.91 -8.73
C GLY A 90 -10.09 -5.71 -7.75
N PHE A 91 -10.26 -5.24 -6.51
CA PHE A 91 -10.87 -6.00 -5.42
C PHE A 91 -11.72 -5.11 -4.50
N LYS A 92 -12.60 -5.73 -3.70
CA LYS A 92 -13.51 -5.02 -2.78
C LYS A 92 -12.76 -4.40 -1.59
N PRO A 93 -13.34 -3.39 -0.90
CA PRO A 93 -12.74 -2.81 0.29
C PRO A 93 -12.31 -3.86 1.32
N THR A 94 -11.18 -3.66 1.97
CA THR A 94 -10.61 -4.63 2.92
C THR A 94 -11.07 -4.40 4.34
N TYR A 95 -11.67 -3.24 4.64
CA TYR A 95 -12.13 -2.83 5.96
C TYR A 95 -13.49 -2.13 5.85
N LYS A 96 -14.40 -2.18 6.83
CA LYS A 96 -14.42 -2.97 8.06
C LYS A 96 -15.28 -4.21 7.84
N THR A 97 -14.66 -5.36 7.63
CA THR A 97 -15.38 -6.61 7.38
C THR A 97 -16.00 -7.19 8.66
N ILE A 98 -16.96 -8.10 8.50
CA ILE A 98 -17.54 -8.87 9.59
C ILE A 98 -17.01 -10.31 9.48
N THR A 99 -16.34 -10.76 10.54
CA THR A 99 -15.80 -12.12 10.66
C THR A 99 -16.92 -13.14 10.94
N GLY A 100 -16.70 -14.39 10.56
CA GLY A 100 -17.64 -15.50 10.73
C GLY A 100 -18.89 -15.41 9.84
N THR A 101 -18.84 -14.67 8.73
CA THR A 101 -20.00 -14.51 7.84
C THR A 101 -19.85 -15.29 6.53
N GLU A 102 -20.97 -15.65 5.92
CA GLU A 102 -20.95 -16.23 4.58
C GLU A 102 -20.65 -15.14 3.55
N GLY A 103 -19.48 -15.25 2.93
CA GLY A 103 -18.94 -14.24 2.02
C GLY A 103 -18.47 -12.97 2.75
N GLN A 104 -17.89 -12.04 2.00
CA GLN A 104 -17.38 -10.79 2.57
C GLN A 104 -18.52 -9.81 2.85
N GLN A 105 -18.83 -9.60 4.13
CA GLN A 105 -19.81 -8.63 4.61
C GLN A 105 -19.14 -7.48 5.37
N TYR A 106 -19.82 -6.33 5.47
CA TYR A 106 -19.27 -5.10 6.03
C TYR A 106 -20.10 -4.55 7.17
N SER A 107 -19.43 -4.01 8.18
CA SER A 107 -20.07 -3.35 9.30
C SER A 107 -20.63 -1.98 8.89
N ALA A 108 -21.92 -1.74 9.12
CA ALA A 108 -22.56 -0.43 8.92
C ALA A 108 -22.02 0.69 9.84
N LYS A 109 -21.12 0.36 10.79
CA LYS A 109 -20.49 1.35 11.68
C LYS A 109 -19.47 2.23 10.97
N ARG A 110 -19.01 1.85 9.78
CA ARG A 110 -17.99 2.55 8.99
C ARG A 110 -18.29 2.41 7.51
N VAL A 111 -17.84 3.39 6.72
CA VAL A 111 -17.83 3.25 5.26
C VAL A 111 -16.77 2.20 4.88
N PRO A 112 -17.12 1.15 4.10
CA PRO A 112 -16.15 0.23 3.53
C PRO A 112 -15.02 0.98 2.80
N SER A 113 -13.77 0.73 3.16
CA SER A 113 -12.58 1.42 2.65
C SER A 113 -11.42 0.45 2.33
N TRP A 114 -10.55 0.83 1.41
CA TRP A 114 -9.30 0.13 1.08
C TRP A 114 -8.16 0.62 1.99
N CYS A 115 -8.23 0.26 3.27
CA CYS A 115 -7.24 0.64 4.27
C CYS A 115 -5.87 -0.03 4.03
N ASP A 116 -5.89 -1.26 3.52
CA ASP A 116 -4.70 -2.10 3.37
C ASP A 116 -4.13 -1.99 1.95
N ARG A 117 -2.89 -1.50 1.81
CA ARG A 117 -2.33 -1.10 0.49
C ARG A 117 -0.87 -1.51 0.32
N ILE A 118 -0.46 -1.67 -0.93
CA ILE A 118 0.93 -1.89 -1.34
C ILE A 118 1.29 -0.84 -2.39
N LEU A 119 1.97 0.21 -1.95
CA LEU A 119 2.52 1.25 -2.82
C LEU A 119 3.98 0.92 -3.12
N CYS A 120 4.43 1.24 -4.33
CA CYS A 120 5.74 0.87 -4.80
C CYS A 120 6.39 1.96 -5.65
N ARG A 121 7.72 1.86 -5.79
CA ARG A 121 8.51 2.69 -6.69
C ARG A 121 9.63 1.87 -7.28
N ALA A 122 9.96 2.19 -8.53
CA ALA A 122 11.11 1.68 -9.23
C ALA A 122 11.97 2.86 -9.72
N SER A 123 13.28 2.73 -9.68
CA SER A 123 14.22 3.73 -10.21
C SER A 123 14.19 3.83 -11.74
N PHE A 124 13.68 2.79 -12.42
CA PHE A 124 13.39 2.77 -13.86
C PHE A 124 12.20 1.85 -14.15
N PRO A 125 11.40 2.09 -15.22
CA PRO A 125 10.13 1.40 -15.45
C PRO A 125 10.19 -0.13 -15.48
N GLN A 126 11.29 -0.70 -15.99
CA GLN A 126 11.45 -2.16 -16.12
C GLN A 126 12.00 -2.84 -14.86
N ALA A 127 12.31 -2.08 -13.79
CA ALA A 127 12.86 -2.67 -12.57
C ALA A 127 11.81 -3.49 -11.81
N LEU A 128 10.53 -3.12 -11.94
CA LEU A 128 9.42 -3.69 -11.21
C LEU A 128 8.20 -3.81 -12.12
N ILE A 129 7.69 -5.02 -12.29
CA ILE A 129 6.48 -5.31 -13.06
C ILE A 129 5.46 -5.95 -12.10
N PRO A 130 4.26 -5.37 -11.90
CA PRO A 130 3.22 -5.99 -11.12
C PRO A 130 2.58 -7.14 -11.90
N GLU A 131 2.42 -8.29 -11.26
CA GLU A 131 1.79 -9.49 -11.83
C GLU A 131 0.42 -9.76 -11.19
N GLU A 132 0.27 -9.46 -9.90
CA GLU A 132 -0.97 -9.66 -9.15
C GLU A 132 -1.14 -8.57 -8.09
N TYR A 133 -2.38 -8.10 -7.90
CA TYR A 133 -2.76 -7.26 -6.78
C TYR A 133 -4.21 -7.55 -6.39
N ARG A 134 -4.41 -8.21 -5.24
CA ARG A 134 -5.74 -8.67 -4.82
C ARG A 134 -5.89 -8.71 -3.30
N SER A 135 -7.14 -8.77 -2.83
CA SER A 135 -7.47 -9.18 -1.47
C SER A 135 -7.68 -10.69 -1.35
N VAL A 136 -7.70 -11.19 -0.11
CA VAL A 136 -7.99 -12.60 0.23
C VAL A 136 -9.16 -12.66 1.23
N PRO A 137 -10.40 -12.41 0.78
CA PRO A 137 -11.57 -12.36 1.67
C PRO A 137 -11.91 -13.71 2.31
N GLU A 138 -11.36 -14.82 1.80
CA GLU A 138 -11.52 -16.16 2.37
C GLU A 138 -10.81 -16.29 3.73
N VAL A 139 -9.85 -15.40 4.03
CA VAL A 139 -9.20 -15.31 5.33
C VAL A 139 -10.00 -14.32 6.19
N ASP A 140 -10.91 -14.88 6.97
CA ASP A 140 -11.98 -14.18 7.70
C ASP A 140 -11.64 -13.88 9.18
N THR A 141 -10.42 -14.18 9.63
CA THR A 141 -10.07 -14.09 11.06
C THR A 141 -9.93 -12.67 11.63
N SER A 142 -10.15 -11.63 10.83
CA SER A 142 -9.98 -10.21 11.18
C SER A 142 -11.05 -9.34 10.50
N ASP A 143 -11.30 -8.15 11.06
CA ASP A 143 -12.11 -7.11 10.41
C ASP A 143 -11.37 -6.39 9.26
N HIS A 144 -10.18 -6.88 8.93
CA HIS A 144 -9.40 -6.59 7.73
C HIS A 144 -9.20 -7.85 6.89
N SER A 145 -9.43 -7.76 5.58
CA SER A 145 -9.05 -8.81 4.63
C SER A 145 -7.59 -8.65 4.20
N PRO A 146 -6.76 -9.72 4.19
CA PRO A 146 -5.38 -9.64 3.71
C PRO A 146 -5.28 -9.14 2.27
N VAL A 147 -4.18 -8.44 1.96
CA VAL A 147 -3.84 -7.98 0.61
C VAL A 147 -2.53 -8.60 0.16
N VAL A 148 -2.52 -9.08 -1.08
CA VAL A 148 -1.38 -9.75 -1.72
C VAL A 148 -0.98 -8.97 -2.97
N GLY A 149 0.31 -8.72 -3.09
CA GLY A 149 0.93 -8.19 -4.31
C GLY A 149 2.05 -9.12 -4.77
N VAL A 150 2.00 -9.55 -6.03
CA VAL A 150 3.05 -10.34 -6.66
C VAL A 150 3.72 -9.48 -7.72
N TYR A 151 5.04 -9.43 -7.70
CA TYR A 151 5.83 -8.59 -8.58
C TYR A 151 7.03 -9.32 -9.14
N LYS A 152 7.34 -9.03 -10.41
CA LYS A 152 8.56 -9.46 -11.07
C LYS A 152 9.59 -8.35 -11.00
N LEU A 153 10.75 -8.65 -10.44
CA LEU A 153 11.85 -7.71 -10.30
C LEU A 153 12.95 -8.02 -11.32
N ARG A 154 13.45 -6.99 -11.99
CA ARG A 154 14.64 -7.10 -12.84
C ARG A 154 15.88 -6.92 -11.99
N VAL A 155 16.66 -7.98 -11.87
CA VAL A 155 17.94 -7.96 -11.14
C VAL A 155 19.10 -7.70 -12.12
N THR A 156 20.09 -6.94 -11.68
CA THR A 156 21.33 -6.62 -12.40
C THR A 156 22.56 -6.99 -11.57
N GLY A 157 23.71 -7.20 -12.21
CA GLY A 157 24.97 -7.46 -11.50
C GLY A 157 25.03 -8.83 -10.80
N VAL A 158 24.22 -9.79 -11.25
CA VAL A 158 24.33 -11.20 -10.85
C VAL A 158 25.23 -11.92 -11.85
N LEU A 159 26.27 -12.59 -11.32
CA LEU A 159 27.24 -13.39 -12.08
C LEU A 159 26.59 -14.59 -12.78
#